data_AF-A0A251ZSF1-F1
#
_entry.id   AF-A0A251ZSF1-F1
#
_cell.length_a   1.000
_cell.length_b   1.000
_cell.length_c   1.000
_cell.angle_alpha   90.00
_cell.angle_beta   90.00
_cell.angle_gamma   90.00
#
_symmetry.space_group_name_H-M   'P 1'
#
loop_
_entity.id
_entity.type
_entity.pdbx_description
1 polymer ?
#
loop_
_entity_poly.entity_id
_entity_poly.type
_entity_poly.pdbx_seq_one_letter_code
_entity_poly.pdbx_strand_id
1 'polypeptide(L)'
;MNDTSSGNLSADSPIKELAADSLGYRPFAQNIATILDNATTREDCLVLGIHGEWGSGKTSAINLVIKELEDRQKGTEIQTKIIHFSPWLFSGQENLTFAFFHELDLNLNGEEWTKLKDSLKEMASATLPIAGSIMNLFYPGTKDIAKAIKETVLSQN
;
A
#
# COMPACT_ATOMS: atom_id res chain seq x y z
N MET A 1 -40.40 19.17 -31.89
CA MET A 1 -39.37 18.13 -31.85
C MET A 1 -38.08 18.80 -31.39
N ASN A 2 -37.80 18.76 -30.08
CA ASN A 2 -36.55 19.29 -29.51
C ASN A 2 -35.89 18.14 -28.73
N ASP A 3 -35.15 17.29 -29.44
CA ASP A 3 -34.21 16.34 -28.82
C ASP A 3 -32.82 16.96 -28.84
N THR A 4 -32.56 17.85 -27.89
CA THR A 4 -31.20 18.15 -27.45
C THR A 4 -30.88 17.23 -26.27
N SER A 5 -30.57 15.96 -26.56
CA SER A 5 -29.85 15.11 -25.62
C SER A 5 -28.41 15.59 -25.58
N SER A 6 -28.12 16.56 -24.73
CA SER A 6 -26.74 16.90 -24.34
C SER A 6 -26.14 15.65 -23.68
N GLY A 7 -25.46 14.83 -24.48
CA GLY A 7 -24.74 13.66 -23.99
C GLY A 7 -23.66 14.12 -23.02
N ASN A 8 -23.88 13.90 -21.73
CA ASN A 8 -22.85 14.12 -20.72
C ASN A 8 -21.72 13.12 -20.98
N LEU A 9 -20.59 13.62 -21.46
CA LEU A 9 -19.34 12.86 -21.48
C LEU A 9 -18.90 12.71 -20.02
N SER A 10 -19.10 11.53 -19.46
CA SER A 10 -18.56 11.19 -18.14
C SER A 10 -17.10 10.76 -18.30
N ALA A 11 -16.23 11.31 -17.45
CA ALA A 11 -14.86 10.82 -17.36
C ALA A 11 -14.85 9.38 -16.84
N ASP A 12 -13.94 8.55 -17.35
CA ASP A 12 -13.63 7.25 -16.79
C ASP A 12 -12.91 7.45 -15.46
N SER A 13 -13.69 7.51 -14.38
CA SER A 13 -13.21 7.75 -13.03
C SER A 13 -13.55 6.54 -12.14
N PRO A 14 -12.58 6.04 -11.35
CA PRO A 14 -12.86 4.96 -10.42
C PRO A 14 -14.00 5.30 -9.46
N ILE A 15 -14.87 4.32 -9.20
CA ILE A 15 -15.96 4.44 -8.23
C ILE A 15 -15.36 4.62 -6.84
N LYS A 16 -15.95 5.51 -6.04
CA LYS A 16 -15.47 5.82 -4.67
C LYS A 16 -16.48 5.47 -3.57
N GLU A 17 -17.76 5.40 -3.92
CA GLU A 17 -18.85 5.18 -2.97
C GLU A 17 -19.58 3.89 -3.29
N LEU A 18 -19.89 3.08 -2.25
CA LEU A 18 -20.64 1.84 -2.41
C LEU A 18 -21.99 2.05 -3.10
N ALA A 19 -22.65 3.18 -2.84
CA ALA A 19 -23.93 3.54 -3.45
C ALA A 19 -23.84 3.79 -4.96
N ALA A 20 -22.66 4.10 -5.49
CA ALA A 20 -22.40 4.36 -6.90
C ALA A 20 -21.84 3.14 -7.65
N ASP A 21 -21.91 1.93 -7.05
CA ASP A 21 -21.40 0.70 -7.65
C ASP A 21 -22.22 0.24 -8.86
N SER A 22 -21.87 0.76 -10.04
CA SER A 22 -22.44 0.36 -11.33
C SER A 22 -21.81 -0.91 -11.91
N LEU A 23 -20.69 -1.38 -11.35
CA LEU A 23 -19.95 -2.56 -11.82
C LEU A 23 -20.29 -3.84 -11.05
N GLY A 24 -21.08 -3.75 -9.99
CA GLY A 24 -21.52 -4.90 -9.19
C GLY A 24 -20.43 -5.46 -8.27
N TYR A 25 -19.44 -4.64 -7.90
CA TYR A 25 -18.34 -5.04 -7.03
C TYR A 25 -18.66 -5.02 -5.53
N ARG A 26 -19.84 -4.58 -5.11
CA ARG A 26 -20.21 -4.53 -3.68
C ARG A 26 -20.09 -5.87 -2.96
N PRO A 27 -20.61 -7.01 -3.47
CA PRO A 27 -20.42 -8.30 -2.79
C PRO A 27 -18.95 -8.72 -2.72
N PHE A 28 -18.17 -8.39 -3.77
CA PHE A 28 -16.72 -8.61 -3.78
C PHE A 28 -16.03 -7.79 -2.68
N ALA A 29 -16.34 -6.49 -2.59
CA ALA A 29 -15.79 -5.60 -1.59
C ALA A 29 -16.11 -6.07 -0.16
N GLN A 30 -17.35 -6.49 0.09
CA GLN A 30 -17.81 -7.04 1.37
C GLN A 30 -17.06 -8.31 1.78
N ASN A 31 -16.80 -9.21 0.82
CA ASN A 31 -16.06 -10.44 1.09
C ASN A 31 -14.59 -10.15 1.43
N ILE A 32 -13.92 -9.29 0.65
CA ILE A 32 -12.53 -8.92 0.91
C ILE A 32 -12.38 -8.18 2.24
N ALA A 33 -13.28 -7.22 2.54
CA ALA A 33 -13.27 -6.53 3.83
C ALA A 33 -13.39 -7.52 5.00
N THR A 34 -14.25 -8.53 4.89
CA THR A 34 -14.40 -9.58 5.91
C THR A 34 -13.12 -10.40 6.09
N ILE A 35 -12.41 -10.71 5.00
CA ILE A 35 -11.12 -11.41 5.07
C ILE A 35 -10.09 -10.54 5.79
N LEU A 36 -10.02 -9.24 5.47
CA LEU A 36 -9.07 -8.30 6.05
C LEU A 36 -9.34 -8.05 7.55
N ASP A 37 -10.61 -7.90 7.95
CA ASP A 37 -11.00 -7.79 9.36
C ASP A 37 -10.50 -9.00 10.17
N ASN A 38 -10.69 -10.21 9.64
CA ASN A 38 -10.23 -11.45 10.29
C ASN A 38 -8.70 -11.65 10.24
N ALA A 39 -7.99 -10.99 9.31
CA ALA A 39 -6.54 -11.09 9.22
C ALA A 39 -5.84 -10.33 10.36
N THR A 40 -6.49 -9.32 10.95
CA THR A 40 -5.91 -8.49 12.04
C THR A 40 -5.56 -9.29 13.30
N THR A 41 -6.14 -10.48 13.49
CA THR A 41 -5.90 -11.34 14.65
C THR A 41 -4.86 -12.44 14.39
N ARG A 42 -4.21 -12.45 13.22
CA ARG A 42 -3.23 -13.46 12.83
C ARG A 42 -1.80 -12.93 12.99
N GLU A 43 -0.88 -13.84 13.29
CA GLU A 43 0.57 -13.53 13.30
C GLU A 43 1.18 -13.56 11.89
N ASP A 44 0.51 -14.22 10.93
CA ASP A 44 0.98 -14.34 9.54
C ASP A 44 0.62 -13.12 8.68
N CYS A 45 1.50 -12.76 7.74
CA CYS A 45 1.22 -11.76 6.73
C CYS A 45 0.28 -12.30 5.63
N LEU A 46 -0.79 -11.55 5.32
CA LEU A 46 -1.71 -11.84 4.22
C LEU A 46 -1.41 -10.95 3.01
N VAL A 47 -1.18 -11.57 1.84
CA VAL A 47 -1.02 -10.86 0.57
C VAL A 47 -2.16 -11.23 -0.37
N LEU A 48 -2.85 -10.22 -0.92
CA LEU A 48 -3.96 -10.39 -1.87
C LEU A 48 -3.60 -9.77 -3.22
N GLY A 49 -3.81 -10.52 -4.31
CA GLY A 49 -3.67 -10.05 -5.69
C GLY A 49 -5.04 -9.89 -6.36
N ILE A 50 -5.33 -8.70 -6.91
CA ILE A 50 -6.54 -8.44 -7.68
C ILE A 50 -6.18 -8.39 -9.17
N HIS A 51 -6.71 -9.34 -9.94
CA HIS A 51 -6.43 -9.50 -11.36
C HIS A 51 -7.69 -9.30 -12.20
N GLY A 52 -7.51 -8.78 -13.42
CA GLY A 52 -8.60 -8.51 -14.36
C GLY A 52 -8.12 -7.72 -15.57
N GLU A 53 -8.87 -7.76 -16.65
CA GLU A 53 -8.55 -7.10 -17.92
C GLU A 53 -8.40 -5.58 -17.76
N TRP A 54 -7.71 -4.91 -18.70
CA TRP A 54 -7.64 -3.46 -18.71
C TRP A 54 -9.06 -2.87 -18.83
N GLY A 55 -9.37 -1.82 -18.06
CA GLY A 55 -10.72 -1.23 -18.05
C GLY A 55 -11.79 -2.00 -17.27
N SER A 56 -11.48 -3.15 -16.66
CA SER A 56 -12.44 -3.88 -15.80
C SER A 56 -12.85 -3.14 -14.53
N GLY A 57 -12.22 -2.02 -14.17
CA GLY A 57 -12.56 -1.27 -12.95
C GLY A 57 -11.90 -1.80 -11.68
N LYS A 58 -10.73 -2.45 -11.77
CA LYS A 58 -9.96 -2.91 -10.59
C LYS A 58 -9.74 -1.82 -9.54
N THR A 59 -9.43 -0.59 -9.97
CA THR A 59 -9.28 0.55 -9.06
C THR A 59 -10.59 0.87 -8.34
N SER A 60 -11.73 0.80 -9.04
CA SER A 60 -13.06 0.91 -8.44
C SER A 60 -13.27 -0.19 -7.40
N ALA A 61 -12.93 -1.44 -7.71
CA ALA A 61 -13.06 -2.55 -6.77
C ALA A 61 -12.24 -2.33 -5.49
N ILE A 62 -10.98 -1.87 -5.61
CA ILE A 62 -10.12 -1.54 -4.46
C ILE A 62 -10.72 -0.41 -3.63
N ASN A 63 -11.20 0.67 -4.25
CA ASN A 63 -11.82 1.78 -3.55
C ASN A 63 -13.06 1.33 -2.77
N LEU A 64 -13.88 0.43 -3.35
CA LEU A 64 -15.05 -0.10 -2.66
C LEU A 64 -14.68 -1.00 -1.47
N VAL A 65 -13.59 -1.77 -1.56
CA VAL A 65 -13.05 -2.53 -0.42
C VAL A 65 -12.66 -1.58 0.71
N ILE A 66 -11.90 -0.52 0.40
CA ILE A 66 -11.48 0.48 1.38
C ILE A 66 -12.70 1.14 2.01
N LYS A 67 -13.68 1.54 1.19
CA LYS A 67 -14.90 2.19 1.66
C LYS A 67 -15.70 1.30 2.61
N GLU A 68 -15.81 0.02 2.28
CA GLU A 68 -16.46 -0.97 3.12
C GLU A 68 -15.73 -1.16 4.47
N LEU A 69 -14.40 -1.17 4.49
CA LEU A 69 -13.61 -1.23 5.74
C LEU A 69 -13.85 0.01 6.61
N GLU A 70 -13.75 1.20 6.02
CA GLU A 70 -14.00 2.47 6.71
C GLU A 70 -15.40 2.54 7.31
N ASP A 71 -16.41 2.10 6.53
CA ASP A 71 -17.81 2.13 6.98
C ASP A 71 -18.06 1.13 8.12
N ARG A 72 -17.41 -0.05 8.11
CA ARG A 72 -17.49 -1.04 9.19
C ARG A 72 -16.82 -0.59 10.49
N GLN A 73 -15.69 0.09 10.35
CA GLN A 73 -14.88 0.54 11.48
C GLN A 73 -15.30 1.92 11.98
N LYS A 74 -16.32 2.53 11.35
CA LYS A 74 -16.82 3.83 11.76
C LYS A 74 -17.32 3.81 13.21
N GLY A 75 -16.64 4.54 14.08
CA GLY A 75 -16.97 4.61 15.50
C GLY A 75 -16.37 3.49 16.36
N THR A 76 -15.50 2.64 15.79
CA THR A 76 -14.69 1.69 16.56
C THR A 76 -13.33 2.28 16.94
N GLU A 77 -12.76 1.80 18.04
CA GLU A 77 -11.41 2.19 18.48
C GLU A 77 -10.30 1.66 17.55
N ILE A 78 -10.55 0.50 16.92
CA ILE A 78 -9.63 -0.10 15.95
C ILE A 78 -9.95 0.46 14.57
N GLN A 79 -8.95 1.04 13.90
CA GLN A 79 -9.03 1.55 12.54
C GLN A 79 -7.90 0.95 11.70
N THR A 80 -8.23 0.39 10.55
CA THR A 80 -7.24 -0.07 9.59
C THR A 80 -6.57 1.13 8.95
N LYS A 81 -5.24 1.20 9.08
CA LYS A 81 -4.44 2.24 8.42
C LYS A 81 -4.26 1.90 6.94
N ILE A 82 -4.82 2.72 6.06
CA ILE A 82 -4.74 2.55 4.60
C ILE A 82 -3.58 3.41 4.07
N ILE A 83 -2.60 2.77 3.43
CA ILE A 83 -1.46 3.45 2.78
C ILE A 83 -1.49 3.12 1.29
N HIS A 84 -1.62 4.13 0.45
CA HIS A 84 -1.66 3.97 -1.00
C HIS A 84 -0.27 4.08 -1.60
N PHE A 85 0.21 2.99 -2.20
CA PHE A 85 1.49 2.98 -2.92
C PHE A 85 1.26 2.79 -4.42
N SER A 86 1.71 3.77 -5.23
CA SER A 86 1.61 3.73 -6.70
C SER A 86 2.99 3.48 -7.32
N PRO A 87 3.32 2.23 -7.71
CA PRO A 87 4.67 1.86 -8.13
C PRO A 87 5.13 2.54 -9.43
N TRP A 88 4.18 2.98 -10.27
CA TRP A 88 4.42 3.55 -11.59
C TRP A 88 5.08 4.92 -11.59
N LEU A 89 5.08 5.62 -10.44
CA LEU A 89 5.67 6.95 -10.33
C LEU A 89 7.21 6.92 -10.31
N PHE A 90 7.80 5.74 -10.13
CA PHE A 90 9.25 5.56 -9.93
C PHE A 90 9.87 4.81 -11.11
N SER A 91 10.84 5.43 -11.79
CA SER A 91 11.63 4.77 -12.83
C SER A 91 12.94 4.19 -12.23
N GLY A 92 13.18 2.90 -12.47
CA GLY A 92 14.36 2.13 -12.01
C GLY A 92 14.10 1.19 -10.82
N GLN A 93 14.64 -0.04 -10.86
CA GLN A 93 14.42 -1.10 -9.85
C GLN A 93 14.91 -0.72 -8.43
N GLU A 94 16.06 -0.06 -8.32
CA GLU A 94 16.63 0.35 -7.01
C GLU A 94 15.78 1.42 -6.30
N ASN A 95 14.88 2.08 -7.04
CA ASN A 95 14.04 3.17 -6.57
C ASN A 95 12.71 2.68 -5.99
N LEU A 96 12.22 1.49 -6.37
CA LEU A 96 10.89 1.01 -5.97
C LEU A 96 10.82 0.62 -4.50
N THR A 97 11.80 -0.15 -4.01
CA THR A 97 11.87 -0.57 -2.61
C THR A 97 12.04 0.63 -1.69
N PHE A 98 12.91 1.57 -2.07
CA PHE A 98 13.07 2.83 -1.35
C PHE A 98 11.76 3.63 -1.33
N ALA A 99 11.12 3.80 -2.49
CA ALA A 99 9.85 4.51 -2.60
C ALA A 99 8.75 3.89 -1.74
N PHE A 100 8.70 2.56 -1.66
CA PHE A 100 7.75 1.85 -0.79
C PHE A 100 7.98 2.18 0.68
N PHE A 101 9.21 2.06 1.18
CA PHE A 101 9.50 2.37 2.59
C PHE A 101 9.40 3.86 2.92
N HIS A 102 9.71 4.72 1.96
CA HIS A 102 9.51 6.16 2.08
C HIS A 102 8.02 6.51 2.21
N GLU A 103 7.14 5.87 1.43
CA GLU A 103 5.69 6.04 1.57
C GLU A 103 5.21 5.57 2.96
N LEU A 104 5.79 4.51 3.51
CA LEU A 104 5.51 4.09 4.88
C LEU A 104 5.99 5.13 5.91
N ASP A 105 7.20 5.67 5.80
CA ASP A 105 7.73 6.72 6.69
C ASP A 105 6.81 7.93 6.76
N LEU A 106 6.33 8.40 5.59
CA LEU A 106 5.44 9.56 5.50
C LEU A 106 4.08 9.36 6.16
N ASN A 107 3.58 8.12 6.21
CA ASN A 107 2.24 7.82 6.70
C ASN A 107 2.25 7.26 8.13
N LEU A 108 3.36 6.71 8.63
CA LEU A 108 3.48 6.15 9.97
C LEU A 108 3.80 7.22 11.04
N ASN A 109 3.33 7.02 12.27
CA ASN A 109 3.73 7.87 13.39
C ASN A 109 5.11 7.45 13.93
N GLY A 110 5.72 8.28 14.79
CA GLY A 110 7.09 8.05 15.28
C GLY A 110 7.30 6.73 16.04
N GLU A 111 6.28 6.23 16.74
CA GLU A 111 6.36 4.94 17.45
C GLU A 111 6.29 3.77 16.46
N GLU A 112 5.31 3.79 15.55
CA GLU A 112 5.14 2.81 14.49
C GLU A 112 6.39 2.72 13.60
N TRP A 113 6.95 3.87 13.25
CA TRP A 113 8.15 3.95 12.44
C TRP A 113 9.37 3.38 13.15
N THR A 114 9.53 3.66 14.44
CA THR A 114 10.62 3.07 15.24
C THR A 114 10.54 1.55 15.27
N LYS A 115 9.35 0.98 15.48
CA LYS A 115 9.12 -0.46 15.45
C LYS A 115 9.47 -1.06 14.07
N LEU A 116 8.98 -0.43 13.00
CA LEU A 116 9.29 -0.85 11.63
C LEU A 116 10.80 -0.78 11.34
N LYS A 117 11.48 0.29 11.78
CA LYS A 117 12.92 0.46 11.63
C LYS A 117 13.72 -0.69 12.23
N ASP A 118 13.33 -1.16 13.41
CA ASP A 118 14.03 -2.26 14.06
C ASP A 118 13.85 -3.58 13.29
N SER A 119 12.63 -3.88 12.83
CA SER A 119 12.40 -5.03 11.93
C SER A 119 13.15 -4.92 10.60
N LEU A 120 13.27 -3.70 10.05
CA LEU A 120 14.03 -3.47 8.82
C LEU A 120 15.54 -3.69 8.99
N LYS A 121 16.11 -3.35 10.15
CA LYS A 121 17.52 -3.64 10.44
C LYS A 121 17.78 -5.15 10.46
N GLU A 122 16.90 -5.92 11.11
CA GLU A 122 16.99 -7.38 11.11
C GLU A 122 16.91 -7.94 9.68
N MET A 123 15.97 -7.44 8.87
CA MET A 123 15.78 -7.91 7.50
C MET A 123 16.93 -7.52 6.56
N ALA A 124 17.52 -6.35 6.75
CA ALA A 124 18.71 -5.88 6.03
C ALA A 124 19.93 -6.76 6.33
N SER A 125 20.07 -7.27 7.56
CA SER A 125 21.14 -8.20 7.91
C SER A 125 21.04 -9.54 7.16
N ALA A 126 19.81 -9.96 6.81
CA ALA A 126 19.54 -11.21 6.14
C ALA A 126 19.62 -11.15 4.59
N THR A 127 19.50 -9.96 3.98
CA THR A 127 19.38 -9.83 2.51
C THR A 127 20.10 -8.60 1.92
N LEU A 128 21.14 -8.85 1.12
CA LEU A 128 21.93 -7.80 0.44
C LEU A 128 21.11 -6.86 -0.48
N PRO A 129 20.12 -7.34 -1.29
CA PRO A 129 19.37 -6.45 -2.19
C PRO A 129 18.54 -5.40 -1.46
N ILE A 130 17.96 -5.74 -0.30
CA ILE A 130 17.10 -4.84 0.46
C ILE A 130 17.94 -3.92 1.36
N ALA A 131 19.10 -4.41 1.83
CA ALA A 131 20.03 -3.63 2.66
C ALA A 131 20.42 -2.28 2.04
N GLY A 132 20.66 -2.23 0.72
CA GLY A 132 20.98 -0.97 0.02
C GLY A 132 19.87 0.07 0.12
N SER A 133 18.62 -0.32 -0.15
CA SER A 133 17.47 0.59 -0.08
C SER A 133 17.19 1.05 1.36
N ILE A 134 17.29 0.14 2.34
CA ILE A 134 17.10 0.46 3.77
C ILE A 134 18.20 1.41 4.27
N MET A 135 19.45 1.21 3.86
CA MET A 135 20.53 2.11 4.27
C MET A 135 20.39 3.51 3.68
N ASN A 136 19.98 3.63 2.42
CA ASN A 136 19.72 4.94 1.82
C ASN A 136 18.54 5.68 2.48
N LEU A 137 17.55 4.93 3.00
CA LEU A 137 16.45 5.46 3.80
C LEU A 137 16.93 6.02 5.15
N PHE A 138 17.85 5.35 5.84
CA PHE A 138 18.37 5.82 7.14
C PHE A 138 19.47 6.87 7.03
N TYR A 139 20.25 6.83 5.95
CA TYR A 139 21.41 7.69 5.73
C TYR A 139 21.41 8.25 4.30
N PRO A 140 20.45 9.12 3.97
CA PRO A 140 20.33 9.66 2.62
C PRO A 140 21.61 10.38 2.20
N GLY A 141 22.16 10.01 1.04
CA GLY A 141 23.33 10.65 0.45
C GLY A 141 24.70 10.19 0.97
N THR A 142 24.78 9.13 1.76
CA THR A 142 26.08 8.51 2.09
C THR A 142 26.72 7.92 0.83
N LYS A 143 27.91 8.40 0.46
CA LYS A 143 28.64 7.93 -0.74
C LYS A 143 29.15 6.49 -0.64
N ASP A 144 29.24 5.94 0.58
CA ASP A 144 29.78 4.61 0.86
C ASP A 144 28.71 3.66 1.43
N ILE A 145 27.57 3.52 0.75
CA ILE A 145 26.50 2.57 1.14
C ILE A 145 27.08 1.15 1.32
N ALA A 146 28.03 0.74 0.49
CA ALA A 146 28.70 -0.57 0.59
C ALA A 146 29.51 -0.76 1.88
N LYS A 147 30.14 0.32 2.40
CA LYS A 147 30.88 0.27 3.67
C LYS A 147 29.92 0.20 4.85
N ALA A 148 28.86 0.99 4.81
CA ALA A 148 27.84 1.02 5.85
C ALA A 148 27.04 -0.30 5.93
N ILE A 149 26.77 -0.96 4.80
CA ILE A 149 26.22 -2.33 4.76
C ILE A 149 27.17 -3.31 5.44
N LYS A 150 28.47 -3.28 5.11
CA LYS A 150 29.47 -4.15 5.75
C LYS A 150 29.53 -3.94 7.26
N GLU A 151 29.58 -2.69 7.73
CA GLU A 151 29.63 -2.38 9.17
C GLU A 151 28.36 -2.81 9.90
N THR A 152 27.18 -2.66 9.28
CA THR A 152 25.90 -3.06 9.87
C THR A 152 25.72 -4.58 9.91
N VAL A 153 26.12 -5.30 8.85
CA VAL A 153 26.07 -6.77 8.79
C VAL A 153 27.14 -7.40 9.70
N LEU A 154 28.31 -6.77 9.85
CA LEU A 154 29.40 -7.30 10.68
C LEU A 154 29.29 -6.94 12.17
N SER A 155 28.56 -5.88 12.55
CA SER A 155 28.38 -5.48 13.95
C SER A 155 27.36 -6.33 14.72
N GLN A 156 26.68 -7.25 14.05
CA GLN A 156 25.73 -8.20 14.66
C GLN A 156 26.26 -9.65 14.75
N ASN A 157 27.54 -9.88 14.43
CA ASN A 157 28.25 -11.16 14.64
C ASN A 157 29.33 -11.04 15.73
#